data_AF-A0A1G5JIH3-F1
#
_entry.id   AF-A0A1G5JIH3-F1
#
_cell.length_a   1.000
_cell.length_b   1.000
_cell.length_c   1.000
_cell.angle_alpha   90.00
_cell.angle_beta   90.00
_cell.angle_gamma   90.00
#
_symmetry.space_group_name_H-M   'P 1'
#
loop_
_entity.id
_entity.type
_entity.pdbx_description
1 polymer ?
#
loop_
_entity_poly.entity_id
_entity_poly.type
_entity_poly.pdbx_seq_one_letter_code
_entity_poly.pdbx_strand_id
1 'polypeptide(L)'
;MKGMKIFGLAGAFALALGASAASAQEGELFKNLLGNIGIIPKDKEPIIYNERAPLVLPPKMDLPAPAAPNGAEANNTNWPKDPDLAARRKAAAEARTPVTATDFYKNSEGKRLSIEEIRAGRNPNQRAGLPEPSGGWSNENSRMTPDELRSFSTEKKAELSGDGIERRYLSDPPQNLLKAAPGAALKASADPVPMGDPDSPQAFIAQQNRRR
;
A
#
# COMPACT_ATOMS: atom_id res chain seq x y z
N MET A 1 -18.93 34.53 88.91
CA MET A 1 -19.54 33.82 87.77
C MET A 1 -18.50 32.84 87.24
N LYS A 2 -18.82 31.55 87.29
CA LYS A 2 -17.89 30.41 87.21
C LYS A 2 -18.45 29.46 86.15
N GLY A 3 -17.65 29.03 85.18
CA GLY A 3 -18.11 28.08 84.17
C GLY A 3 -17.09 27.81 83.07
N MET A 4 -16.35 26.71 83.23
CA MET A 4 -15.46 26.08 82.26
C MET A 4 -16.18 24.84 81.69
N LYS A 5 -16.20 24.63 80.36
CA LYS A 5 -16.34 23.32 79.65
C LYS A 5 -15.73 23.51 78.23
N ILE A 6 -14.61 22.91 77.81
CA ILE A 6 -14.22 21.49 77.61
C ILE A 6 -14.81 20.88 76.31
N PHE A 7 -13.89 20.67 75.36
CA PHE A 7 -13.73 19.57 74.38
C PHE A 7 -14.77 19.24 73.29
N GLY A 8 -14.21 18.83 72.14
CA GLY A 8 -14.72 17.73 71.30
C GLY A 8 -14.99 18.17 69.86
N LEU A 9 -14.16 17.83 68.88
CA LEU A 9 -14.02 16.52 68.21
C LEU A 9 -14.97 16.38 67.00
N ALA A 10 -14.35 16.05 65.86
CA ALA A 10 -14.91 15.43 64.66
C ALA A 10 -15.86 16.24 63.76
N GLY A 11 -15.53 16.23 62.47
CA GLY A 11 -16.42 16.62 61.39
C GLY A 11 -15.79 16.22 60.07
N ALA A 12 -16.03 14.97 59.69
CA ALA A 12 -15.50 14.32 58.52
C ALA A 12 -15.81 15.04 57.19
N PHE A 13 -14.84 14.98 56.28
CA PHE A 13 -15.00 14.51 54.90
C PHE A 13 -16.33 14.83 54.20
N ALA A 14 -16.36 15.94 53.46
CA ALA A 14 -17.31 16.12 52.35
C ALA A 14 -16.52 16.14 51.05
N LEU A 15 -16.49 14.96 50.43
CA LEU A 15 -15.99 14.69 49.10
C LEU A 15 -16.96 15.28 48.06
N ALA A 16 -16.37 15.77 46.97
CA ALA A 16 -16.93 15.94 45.63
C ALA A 16 -17.70 17.22 45.24
N LEU A 17 -17.18 17.77 44.13
CA LEU A 17 -17.83 18.51 43.02
C LEU A 17 -17.89 20.04 43.13
N GLY A 18 -16.94 20.70 42.45
CA GLY A 18 -17.16 22.07 41.97
C GLY A 18 -15.90 22.81 41.55
N ALA A 19 -15.74 23.00 40.23
CA ALA A 19 -14.90 24.00 39.57
C ALA A 19 -13.36 23.85 39.67
N SER A 20 -12.80 23.29 38.59
CA SER A 20 -11.44 23.58 38.15
C SER A 20 -11.29 25.09 37.92
N ALA A 21 -10.80 25.81 38.93
CA ALA A 21 -10.37 27.21 38.85
C ALA A 21 -9.26 27.52 39.87
N ALA A 22 -8.47 26.52 40.26
CA ALA A 22 -7.39 26.65 41.23
C ALA A 22 -6.03 26.35 40.59
N SER A 23 -5.66 27.07 39.53
CA SER A 23 -4.27 27.09 39.03
C SER A 23 -3.67 28.50 38.97
N ALA A 24 -4.46 29.53 39.32
CA ALA A 24 -3.97 30.91 39.47
C ALA A 24 -3.49 31.21 40.89
N GLN A 25 -4.19 30.72 41.93
CA GLN A 25 -3.89 31.02 43.33
C GLN A 25 -2.59 30.37 43.84
N GLU A 26 -2.31 29.12 43.45
CA GLU A 26 -1.06 28.42 43.84
C GLU A 26 0.18 29.13 43.27
N GLY A 27 0.07 29.71 42.08
CA GLY A 27 1.15 30.47 41.45
C GLY A 27 1.56 31.71 42.22
N GLU A 28 0.60 32.46 42.79
CA GLU A 28 0.89 33.65 43.61
C GLU A 28 1.44 33.28 44.99
N LEU A 29 0.91 32.23 45.62
CA LEU A 29 1.40 31.74 46.92
C LEU A 29 2.84 31.21 46.82
N PHE A 30 3.13 30.41 45.79
CA PHE A 30 4.47 29.90 45.53
C PHE A 30 5.43 31.02 45.14
N LYS A 31 5.01 31.98 44.31
CA LYS A 31 5.80 33.18 43.96
C LYS A 31 6.09 34.05 45.18
N ASN A 32 5.14 34.22 46.09
CA ASN A 32 5.34 34.96 47.34
C ASN A 32 6.29 34.25 48.29
N LEU A 33 6.19 32.92 48.40
CA LEU A 33 7.11 32.11 49.20
C LEU A 33 8.53 32.18 48.62
N LEU A 34 8.69 31.94 47.32
CA LEU A 34 9.99 31.99 46.62
C LEU A 34 10.57 33.42 46.58
N GLY A 35 9.71 34.43 46.54
CA GLY A 35 10.11 35.83 46.66
C GLY A 35 10.50 36.25 48.06
N ASN A 36 9.92 35.66 49.11
CA ASN A 36 10.31 35.91 50.50
C ASN A 36 11.67 35.29 50.85
N ILE A 37 12.02 34.15 50.24
CA ILE A 37 13.33 33.49 50.43
C ILE A 37 14.40 33.99 49.46
N GLY A 38 14.09 34.99 48.63
CA GLY A 38 15.04 35.65 47.73
C GLY A 38 15.40 34.85 46.47
N ILE A 39 14.67 33.78 46.14
CA ILE A 39 14.92 32.99 44.92
C ILE A 39 14.36 33.70 43.67
N ILE A 40 13.26 34.44 43.81
CA ILE A 40 12.62 35.18 42.71
C ILE A 40 12.40 36.63 43.14
N PRO A 41 12.80 37.65 42.37
CA PRO A 41 12.48 39.05 42.69
C PRO A 41 10.95 39.24 42.75
N LYS A 42 10.44 39.80 43.86
CA LYS A 42 9.00 40.02 44.10
C LYS A 42 8.39 41.00 43.11
N ASP A 43 9.12 42.08 42.84
CA ASP A 43 8.75 43.11 41.88
C ASP A 43 9.53 42.88 40.58
N LYS A 44 8.84 42.36 39.57
CA LYS A 44 9.36 42.36 38.21
C LYS A 44 9.17 43.76 37.66
N GLU A 45 10.25 44.36 37.15
CA GLU A 45 10.14 45.63 36.43
C GLU A 45 9.10 45.52 35.31
N PRO A 46 8.25 46.53 35.12
CA PRO A 46 7.26 46.52 34.06
C PRO A 46 7.99 46.40 32.71
N ILE A 47 7.61 45.39 31.93
CA ILE A 47 8.18 45.17 30.60
C ILE A 47 7.73 46.35 29.73
N ILE A 48 8.68 47.22 29.40
CA ILE A 48 8.44 48.33 28.47
C ILE A 48 8.37 47.73 27.07
N TYR A 49 7.15 47.49 26.60
CA TYR A 49 6.90 47.01 25.24
C TYR A 49 7.10 48.18 24.26
N ASN A 50 8.28 48.21 23.65
CA ASN A 50 8.50 49.06 22.49
C ASN A 50 7.95 48.36 21.24
N GLU A 51 7.51 49.16 20.27
CA GLU A 51 7.19 48.65 18.95
C GLU A 51 8.40 47.89 18.38
N ARG A 52 8.13 46.72 17.81
CA ARG A 52 9.18 45.95 17.13
C ARG A 52 9.57 46.74 15.88
N ALA A 53 10.87 46.79 15.59
CA ALA A 53 11.36 47.41 14.37
C ALA A 53 10.56 46.88 13.15
N PRO A 54 10.20 47.75 12.19
CA PRO A 54 9.41 47.36 11.04
C PRO A 54 10.14 46.28 10.23
N LEU A 55 9.37 45.35 9.66
CA LEU A 55 9.91 44.25 8.86
C LEU A 55 10.54 44.82 7.59
N VAL A 56 11.87 44.70 7.47
CA VAL A 56 12.60 45.13 6.26
C VAL A 56 12.41 44.04 5.21
N LEU A 57 11.75 44.39 4.10
CA LEU A 57 11.63 43.47 2.97
C LEU A 57 12.96 43.38 2.22
N PRO A 58 13.32 42.19 1.70
CA PRO A 58 14.46 42.06 0.83
C PRO A 58 14.25 42.88 -0.45
N PRO A 59 15.33 43.43 -1.05
CA PRO A 59 15.25 44.32 -2.21
C PRO A 59 14.71 43.64 -3.48
N LYS A 60 14.70 42.30 -3.51
CA LYS A 60 14.08 41.50 -4.56
C LYS A 60 13.22 40.43 -3.90
N MET A 61 11.96 40.36 -4.35
CA MET A 61 10.99 39.35 -3.94
C MET A 61 10.92 38.18 -4.93
N ASP A 62 11.81 38.16 -5.93
CA ASP A 62 11.89 37.06 -6.89
C ASP A 62 12.32 35.78 -6.20
N LEU A 63 11.42 34.79 -6.25
CA LEU A 63 11.73 33.44 -5.83
C LEU A 63 12.61 32.77 -6.89
N PRO A 64 13.57 31.92 -6.49
CA PRO A 64 14.26 31.07 -7.44
C PRO A 64 13.23 30.22 -8.21
N ALA A 65 13.50 29.97 -9.49
CA ALA A 65 12.63 29.11 -10.30
C ALA A 65 12.49 27.73 -9.63
N PRO A 66 11.29 27.11 -9.69
CA PRO A 66 11.08 25.79 -9.10
C PRO A 66 12.07 24.78 -9.68
N ALA A 67 12.58 23.88 -8.83
CA ALA A 67 13.49 22.84 -9.26
C ALA A 67 12.88 22.03 -10.41
N ALA A 68 13.64 21.85 -11.49
CA ALA A 68 13.18 21.10 -12.64
C ALA A 68 12.76 19.67 -12.19
N PRO A 69 11.69 19.08 -12.77
CA PRO A 69 11.20 17.76 -12.38
C PRO A 69 12.23 16.63 -12.56
N ASN A 70 13.30 16.89 -13.31
CA ASN A 70 14.43 15.99 -13.54
C ASN A 70 15.76 16.51 -12.94
N GLY A 71 15.70 17.44 -11.98
CA GLY A 71 16.88 18.02 -11.34
C GLY A 71 17.72 16.99 -10.57
N ALA A 72 18.95 17.38 -10.22
CA ALA A 72 19.89 16.53 -9.50
C ALA A 72 19.34 16.01 -8.15
N GLU A 73 18.46 16.78 -7.50
CA GLU A 73 17.76 16.37 -6.27
C GLU A 73 16.68 15.31 -6.53
N ALA A 74 15.95 15.40 -7.64
CA ALA A 74 14.92 14.43 -8.01
C ALA A 74 15.50 13.10 -8.54
N ASN A 75 16.74 13.13 -9.03
CA ASN A 75 17.49 11.96 -9.51
C ASN A 75 18.60 11.54 -8.53
N ASN A 76 18.54 12.00 -7.28
CA ASN A 76 19.56 11.68 -6.30
C ASN A 76 19.53 10.17 -5.99
N THR A 77 20.66 9.50 -6.23
CA THR A 77 20.79 8.05 -6.13
C THR A 77 20.69 7.54 -4.69
N ASN A 78 20.90 8.40 -3.69
CA ASN A 78 20.78 8.03 -2.28
C ASN A 78 19.32 7.90 -1.79
N TRP A 79 18.32 8.38 -2.54
CA TRP A 79 16.93 8.26 -2.13
C TRP A 79 16.25 7.03 -2.76
N PRO A 80 15.49 6.26 -1.97
CA PRO A 80 14.66 5.18 -2.50
C PRO A 80 13.69 5.72 -3.55
N LYS A 81 13.60 5.05 -4.70
CA LYS A 81 12.63 5.38 -5.74
C LYS A 81 11.26 4.85 -5.32
N ASP A 82 10.27 5.73 -5.26
CA ASP A 82 8.88 5.37 -5.01
C ASP A 82 8.35 4.48 -6.16
N PRO A 83 7.88 3.24 -5.87
CA PRO A 83 7.34 2.34 -6.88
C PRO A 83 6.11 2.90 -7.58
N ASP A 84 5.28 3.70 -6.90
CA ASP A 84 4.06 4.28 -7.48
C ASP A 84 4.41 5.36 -8.51
N LEU A 85 5.38 6.22 -8.21
CA LEU A 85 5.88 7.20 -9.18
C LEU A 85 6.57 6.53 -10.37
N ALA A 86 7.30 5.44 -10.14
CA ALA A 86 7.91 4.65 -11.21
C ALA A 86 6.83 4.02 -12.11
N ALA A 87 5.79 3.41 -11.52
CA ALA A 87 4.68 2.83 -12.25
C ALA A 87 3.92 3.89 -13.08
N ARG A 88 3.64 5.07 -12.49
CA ARG A 88 2.97 6.17 -13.21
C ARG A 88 3.81 6.68 -14.38
N ARG A 89 5.13 6.82 -14.21
CA ARG A 89 6.04 7.23 -15.30
C ARG A 89 6.08 6.18 -16.41
N LYS A 90 6.15 4.90 -16.06
CA LYS A 90 6.14 3.79 -17.03
C LYS A 90 4.83 3.79 -17.83
N ALA A 91 3.68 3.86 -17.16
CA ALA A 91 2.38 3.93 -17.80
C ALA A 91 2.23 5.14 -18.74
N ALA A 92 2.73 6.31 -18.34
CA ALA A 92 2.72 7.50 -19.19
C ALA A 92 3.63 7.36 -20.42
N ALA A 93 4.77 6.67 -20.30
CA ALA A 93 5.66 6.37 -21.42
C ALA A 93 5.02 5.34 -22.37
N GLU A 94 4.42 4.28 -21.83
CA GLU A 94 3.69 3.27 -22.61
C GLU A 94 2.51 3.89 -23.37
N ALA A 95 1.74 4.79 -22.74
CA ALA A 95 0.63 5.49 -23.38
C ALA A 95 1.06 6.42 -24.54
N ARG A 96 2.29 6.95 -24.50
CA ARG A 96 2.86 7.78 -25.59
C ARG A 96 3.51 6.96 -26.69
N THR A 97 3.75 5.67 -26.45
CA THR A 97 4.44 4.81 -27.40
C THR A 97 3.47 4.39 -28.50
N PRO A 98 3.81 4.60 -29.80
CA PRO A 98 2.94 4.15 -30.88
C PRO A 98 2.85 2.63 -30.88
N VAL A 99 1.70 2.10 -31.31
CA VAL A 99 1.41 0.64 -31.29
C VAL A 99 2.53 -0.17 -31.94
N THR A 100 3.12 0.32 -33.03
CA THR A 100 4.22 -0.35 -33.75
C THR A 100 5.53 -0.46 -32.97
N ALA A 101 5.73 0.36 -31.93
CA ALA A 101 6.92 0.34 -31.08
C ALA A 101 6.67 -0.37 -29.74
N THR A 102 5.43 -0.82 -29.47
CA THR A 102 5.10 -1.57 -28.26
C THR A 102 5.76 -2.93 -28.25
N ASP A 103 6.09 -3.44 -27.07
CA ASP A 103 6.71 -4.76 -26.93
C ASP A 103 5.76 -5.88 -27.34
N PHE A 104 4.45 -5.69 -27.13
CA PHE A 104 3.43 -6.57 -27.69
C PHE A 104 3.52 -6.67 -29.22
N TYR A 105 3.63 -5.54 -29.92
CA TYR A 105 3.77 -5.54 -31.38
C TYR A 105 5.05 -6.22 -31.83
N LYS A 106 6.20 -5.95 -31.17
CA LYS A 106 7.49 -6.59 -31.48
C LYS A 106 7.46 -8.10 -31.30
N ASN A 107 6.73 -8.59 -30.31
CA ASN A 107 6.66 -10.00 -29.92
C ASN A 107 5.47 -10.75 -30.55
N SER A 108 4.60 -10.05 -31.29
CA SER A 108 3.44 -10.63 -31.96
C SER A 108 3.73 -10.96 -33.42
N GLU A 109 2.87 -11.79 -34.01
CA GLU A 109 2.83 -12.07 -35.45
C GLU A 109 2.60 -10.81 -36.32
N GLY A 110 2.25 -9.68 -35.69
CA GLY A 110 2.11 -8.38 -36.35
C GLY A 110 3.41 -7.74 -36.80
N LYS A 111 4.58 -8.20 -36.32
CA LYS A 111 5.89 -7.74 -36.81
C LYS A 111 6.08 -8.22 -38.26
N ARG A 112 5.83 -7.34 -39.22
CA ARG A 112 6.13 -7.61 -40.63
C ARG A 112 7.64 -7.79 -40.79
N LEU A 113 8.05 -8.93 -41.34
CA LEU A 113 9.45 -9.17 -41.69
C LEU A 113 9.90 -8.15 -42.72
N SER A 114 11.09 -7.59 -42.52
CA SER A 114 11.73 -6.75 -43.52
C SER A 114 12.08 -7.58 -44.76
N ILE A 115 12.20 -6.93 -45.92
CA ILE A 115 12.66 -7.60 -47.15
C ILE A 115 14.03 -8.29 -46.94
N GLU A 116 14.89 -7.72 -46.10
CA GLU A 116 16.20 -8.28 -45.77
C GLU A 116 16.09 -9.55 -44.92
N GLU A 117 15.24 -9.56 -43.88
CA GLU A 117 14.97 -10.77 -43.09
C GLU A 117 14.37 -11.89 -43.96
N ILE A 118 13.44 -11.55 -44.87
CA ILE A 118 12.86 -12.51 -45.83
C ILE A 118 13.94 -13.07 -46.78
N ARG A 119 14.85 -12.21 -47.26
CA ARG A 119 15.95 -12.63 -48.13
C ARG A 119 16.99 -13.48 -47.38
N ALA A 120 17.29 -13.15 -46.13
CA ALA A 120 18.21 -13.91 -45.29
C ALA A 120 17.69 -15.33 -44.99
N GLY A 121 16.37 -15.48 -44.79
CA GLY A 121 15.74 -16.80 -44.65
C GLY A 121 15.58 -17.58 -45.97
N ARG A 122 15.71 -16.92 -47.13
CA ARG A 122 15.58 -17.55 -48.45
C ARG A 122 16.93 -18.18 -48.86
N ASN A 123 17.20 -19.39 -48.39
CA ASN A 123 18.35 -20.17 -48.85
C ASN A 123 18.04 -20.84 -50.21
N PRO A 124 18.67 -20.43 -51.33
CA PRO A 124 18.40 -21.00 -52.65
C PRO A 124 18.86 -22.46 -52.80
N ASN A 125 19.75 -22.94 -51.92
CA ASN A 125 20.23 -24.32 -51.89
C ASN A 125 19.36 -25.25 -51.02
N GLN A 126 18.35 -24.72 -50.33
CA GLN A 126 17.45 -25.49 -49.47
C GLN A 126 16.16 -25.92 -50.21
N ARG A 127 16.28 -26.22 -51.51
CA ARG A 127 15.18 -26.75 -52.34
C ARG A 127 14.98 -28.27 -52.18
N ALA A 128 15.85 -28.95 -51.46
CA ALA A 128 15.85 -30.42 -51.30
C ALA A 128 15.22 -30.86 -49.97
N GLY A 129 14.07 -30.29 -49.63
CA GLY A 129 13.37 -30.61 -48.39
C GLY A 129 12.15 -29.72 -48.24
N LEU A 130 11.20 -29.82 -49.18
CA LEU A 130 9.83 -29.55 -48.76
C LEU A 130 9.60 -30.50 -47.57
N PRO A 131 9.19 -30.03 -46.39
CA PRO A 131 8.59 -30.97 -45.46
C PRO A 131 7.46 -31.62 -46.26
N GLU A 132 7.47 -32.95 -46.33
CA GLU A 132 6.24 -33.67 -46.63
C GLU A 132 5.12 -33.03 -45.77
N PRO A 133 3.84 -33.11 -46.16
CA PRO A 133 2.77 -32.91 -45.19
C PRO A 133 2.86 -34.02 -44.15
N SER A 134 3.90 -33.99 -43.30
CA SER A 134 4.05 -34.80 -42.14
C SER A 134 2.91 -34.37 -41.25
N GLY A 135 1.94 -35.25 -41.08
CA GLY A 135 0.96 -35.20 -39.99
C GLY A 135 1.64 -35.37 -38.63
N GLY A 136 2.64 -34.54 -38.39
CA GLY A 136 3.63 -34.63 -37.34
C GLY A 136 4.10 -33.20 -37.09
N TRP A 137 3.36 -32.56 -36.20
CA TRP A 137 3.69 -31.34 -35.50
C TRP A 137 5.20 -31.22 -35.30
N SER A 138 5.82 -30.24 -35.95
CA SER A 138 7.20 -29.85 -35.70
C SER A 138 7.39 -29.57 -34.20
N ASN A 139 8.53 -30.02 -33.64
CA ASN A 139 8.91 -29.97 -32.22
C ASN A 139 8.89 -28.57 -31.54
N GLU A 140 8.51 -27.54 -32.29
CA GLU A 140 8.42 -26.15 -31.88
C GLU A 140 6.96 -25.76 -31.56
N ASN A 141 5.99 -26.53 -32.05
CA ASN A 141 4.57 -26.41 -31.72
C ASN A 141 4.16 -27.59 -30.85
N SER A 142 4.46 -27.49 -29.55
CA SER A 142 4.10 -28.43 -28.47
C SER A 142 2.58 -28.55 -28.24
N ARG A 143 1.80 -28.85 -29.27
CA ARG A 143 0.44 -29.36 -29.08
C ARG A 143 0.54 -30.87 -28.96
N MET A 144 0.59 -31.34 -27.73
CA MET A 144 0.47 -32.77 -27.42
C MET A 144 -0.79 -33.35 -28.07
N THR A 145 -0.68 -34.57 -28.56
CA THR A 145 -1.83 -35.31 -29.07
C THR A 145 -2.83 -35.58 -27.93
N PRO A 146 -4.14 -35.74 -28.22
CA PRO A 146 -5.13 -36.06 -27.19
C PRO A 146 -4.81 -37.29 -26.33
N ASP A 147 -4.08 -38.27 -26.87
CA ASP A 147 -3.65 -39.46 -26.12
C ASP A 147 -2.46 -39.17 -25.20
N GLU A 148 -1.49 -38.38 -25.63
CA GLU A 148 -0.41 -37.90 -24.75
C GLU A 148 -0.98 -37.09 -23.58
N LEU A 149 -1.94 -36.20 -23.82
CA LEU A 149 -2.60 -35.42 -22.76
C LEU A 149 -3.31 -36.30 -21.72
N ARG A 150 -3.93 -37.41 -22.14
CA ARG A 150 -4.58 -38.36 -21.22
C ARG A 150 -3.56 -39.12 -20.37
N SER A 151 -2.40 -39.44 -20.93
CA SER A 151 -1.34 -40.13 -20.17
C SER A 151 -0.79 -39.28 -19.01
N PHE A 152 -0.78 -37.95 -19.14
CA PHE A 152 -0.37 -37.04 -18.06
C PHE A 152 -1.46 -36.75 -17.02
N SER A 153 -2.74 -37.07 -17.31
CA SER A 153 -3.87 -36.65 -16.47
C SER A 153 -4.16 -37.59 -15.29
N THR A 154 -3.48 -38.74 -15.19
CA THR A 154 -3.87 -39.81 -14.24
C THR A 154 -3.15 -39.74 -12.88
N GLU A 155 -2.02 -39.04 -12.74
CA GLU A 155 -1.15 -39.24 -11.55
C GLU A 155 -0.65 -37.98 -10.82
N LYS A 156 -1.39 -36.86 -10.86
CA LYS A 156 -1.10 -35.74 -9.96
C LYS A 156 -2.29 -35.42 -9.07
N LYS A 157 -2.31 -36.08 -7.92
CA LYS A 157 -2.88 -35.50 -6.70
C LYS A 157 -2.17 -34.15 -6.52
N ALA A 158 -2.89 -33.06 -6.81
CA ALA A 158 -2.35 -31.71 -6.69
C ALA A 158 -2.17 -31.40 -5.20
N GLU A 159 -1.09 -31.90 -4.61
CA GLU A 159 -0.58 -31.35 -3.37
C GLU A 159 -0.08 -29.95 -3.72
N LEU A 160 -0.73 -28.93 -3.14
CA LEU A 160 -0.34 -27.53 -3.25
C LEU A 160 1.00 -27.36 -2.51
N SER A 161 2.09 -27.84 -3.10
CA SER A 161 3.46 -27.61 -2.65
C SER A 161 3.88 -26.23 -3.16
N GLY A 162 3.34 -25.21 -2.51
CA GLY A 162 3.89 -23.88 -2.48
C GLY A 162 4.04 -23.51 -1.01
N ASP A 163 5.27 -23.34 -0.55
CA ASP A 163 5.47 -22.54 0.66
C ASP A 163 4.84 -21.18 0.33
N GLY A 164 3.82 -20.79 1.09
CA GLY A 164 2.89 -19.73 0.68
C GLY A 164 3.55 -18.37 0.58
N ILE A 165 2.72 -17.34 0.43
CA ILE A 165 3.15 -15.97 0.15
C ILE A 165 4.24 -15.55 1.16
N GLU A 166 5.45 -15.25 0.66
CA GLU A 166 6.52 -14.67 1.49
C GLU A 166 6.00 -13.40 2.15
N ARG A 167 6.17 -13.29 3.47
CA ARG A 167 5.69 -12.13 4.23
C ARG A 167 6.33 -10.87 3.67
N ARG A 168 5.51 -9.93 3.18
CA ARG A 168 5.99 -8.65 2.66
C ARG A 168 6.14 -7.62 3.78
N TYR A 169 5.29 -7.70 4.80
CA TYR A 169 5.30 -6.80 5.96
C TYR A 169 5.13 -7.55 7.29
N LEU A 170 5.53 -6.92 8.40
CA LEU A 170 5.37 -7.48 9.75
C LEU A 170 3.89 -7.58 10.19
N SER A 171 3.01 -6.81 9.56
CA SER A 171 1.55 -6.88 9.76
C SER A 171 0.91 -8.11 9.12
N ASP A 172 1.57 -8.74 8.16
CA ASP A 172 1.03 -9.91 7.48
C ASP A 172 1.12 -11.14 8.39
N PRO A 173 0.06 -11.96 8.48
CA PRO A 173 0.04 -13.12 9.35
C PRO A 173 1.15 -14.11 8.98
N PRO A 174 1.78 -14.77 9.98
CA PRO A 174 2.83 -15.75 9.72
C PRO A 174 2.28 -16.95 8.92
N GLN A 175 3.13 -17.50 8.05
CA GLN A 175 2.79 -18.54 7.07
C GLN A 175 2.09 -19.78 7.67
N ASN A 176 2.43 -20.13 8.91
CA ASN A 176 1.81 -21.27 9.61
C ASN A 176 0.32 -21.08 9.90
N LEU A 177 -0.16 -19.83 9.97
CA LEU A 177 -1.57 -19.52 10.21
C LEU A 177 -2.40 -19.48 8.91
N LEU A 178 -1.76 -19.41 7.76
CA LEU A 178 -2.43 -19.49 6.45
C LEU A 178 -2.68 -20.95 6.01
N LYS A 179 -2.06 -21.93 6.68
CA LYS A 179 -2.28 -23.34 6.43
C LYS A 179 -3.55 -23.78 7.14
N ALA A 180 -4.43 -24.47 6.42
CA ALA A 180 -5.55 -25.15 7.05
C ALA A 180 -5.01 -26.20 8.03
N ALA A 181 -5.70 -26.39 9.15
CA ALA A 181 -5.35 -27.41 10.12
C ALA A 181 -5.31 -28.80 9.44
N PRO A 182 -4.38 -29.69 9.82
CA PRO A 182 -4.28 -31.01 9.21
C PRO A 182 -5.61 -31.76 9.36
N GLY A 183 -6.23 -32.13 8.23
CA GLY A 183 -7.53 -32.79 8.18
C GLY A 183 -8.75 -31.87 8.11
N ALA A 184 -8.57 -30.55 8.13
CA ALA A 184 -9.67 -29.60 7.92
C ALA A 184 -10.07 -29.58 6.43
N ALA A 185 -11.36 -29.72 6.17
CA ALA A 185 -11.89 -29.58 4.82
C ALA A 185 -11.66 -28.15 4.30
N LEU A 186 -10.81 -28.02 3.28
CA LEU A 186 -10.65 -26.78 2.52
C LEU A 186 -11.96 -26.52 1.78
N LYS A 187 -12.88 -25.75 2.37
CA LYS A 187 -13.99 -25.18 1.61
C LYS A 187 -13.37 -24.14 0.68
N ALA A 188 -13.19 -24.49 -0.58
CA ALA A 188 -13.03 -23.49 -1.63
C ALA A 188 -14.21 -22.53 -1.48
N SER A 189 -13.94 -21.28 -1.13
CA SER A 189 -14.90 -20.19 -1.31
C SER A 189 -15.01 -19.96 -2.82
N ALA A 190 -15.63 -20.92 -3.50
CA ALA A 190 -16.10 -20.69 -4.85
C ALA A 190 -17.32 -19.80 -4.69
N ASP A 191 -17.25 -18.60 -5.26
CA ASP A 191 -18.44 -17.78 -5.42
C ASP A 191 -19.50 -18.64 -6.12
N PRO A 192 -20.77 -18.60 -5.66
CA PRO A 192 -21.80 -19.45 -6.22
C PRO A 192 -21.99 -19.07 -7.69
N VAL A 193 -21.55 -19.94 -8.59
CA VAL A 193 -21.77 -19.78 -10.03
C VAL A 193 -23.28 -19.70 -10.26
N PRO A 194 -23.81 -18.58 -10.78
CA PRO A 194 -25.24 -18.47 -11.07
C PRO A 194 -25.61 -19.50 -12.13
N MET A 195 -26.59 -20.35 -11.82
CA MET A 195 -27.17 -21.28 -12.80
C MET A 195 -28.33 -20.59 -13.51
N GLY A 196 -28.21 -20.41 -14.82
CA GLY A 196 -29.23 -19.80 -15.67
C GLY A 196 -29.02 -18.29 -15.88
N ASP A 197 -30.02 -17.64 -16.45
CA ASP A 197 -29.99 -16.20 -16.74
C ASP A 197 -29.99 -15.40 -15.42
N PRO A 198 -28.96 -14.56 -15.16
CA PRO A 198 -28.79 -13.85 -13.89
C PRO A 198 -29.90 -12.82 -13.62
N ASP A 199 -30.59 -12.36 -14.66
CA ASP A 199 -31.69 -11.39 -14.56
C ASP A 199 -33.07 -12.04 -14.42
N SER A 200 -33.13 -13.38 -14.40
CA SER A 200 -34.41 -14.09 -14.28
C SER A 200 -34.83 -14.26 -12.80
N PRO A 201 -36.05 -13.84 -12.40
CA PRO A 201 -36.52 -13.97 -11.01
C PRO A 201 -36.69 -15.43 -10.59
N GLN A 202 -36.93 -16.34 -11.54
CA GLN A 202 -37.08 -17.77 -11.27
C GLN A 202 -35.75 -18.43 -10.89
N ALA A 203 -34.63 -18.05 -11.54
CA ALA A 203 -33.31 -18.57 -11.19
C ALA A 203 -32.91 -18.19 -9.76
N PHE A 204 -33.24 -16.96 -9.33
CA PHE A 204 -33.02 -16.50 -7.96
C PHE A 204 -33.78 -17.33 -6.92
N ILE A 205 -35.08 -17.60 -7.17
CA ILE A 205 -35.91 -18.41 -6.27
C ILE A 205 -35.39 -19.84 -6.16
N ALA A 206 -35.02 -20.45 -7.30
CA ALA A 206 -34.45 -21.79 -7.32
C ALA A 206 -33.10 -21.86 -6.55
N GLN A 207 -32.28 -20.81 -6.65
CA GLN A 207 -31.03 -20.70 -5.93
C GLN A 207 -31.24 -20.55 -4.42
N GLN A 208 -32.25 -19.78 -3.98
CA GLN A 208 -32.57 -19.64 -2.56
C GLN A 208 -33.09 -20.94 -1.95
N ASN A 209 -33.94 -21.69 -2.66
CA ASN A 209 -34.48 -22.96 -2.16
C ASN A 209 -33.41 -24.04 -1.96
N ARG A 210 -32.31 -24.00 -2.71
CA ARG A 210 -31.17 -24.93 -2.55
C ARG A 210 -30.21 -24.54 -1.41
N ARG A 211 -30.29 -23.31 -0.90
CA ARG A 211 -29.42 -22.80 0.17
C ARG A 211 -29.97 -23.07 1.58
N ARG A 212 -31.23 -23.47 1.69
CA ARG A 212 -31.80 -24.01 2.94
C ARG A 212 -31.52 -25.51 3.03
#